data_AF-A0A847DT74-F1
#
_entry.id   AF-A0A847DT74-F1
#
_cell.length_a   1.000
_cell.length_b   1.000
_cell.length_c   1.000
_cell.angle_alpha   90.00
_cell.angle_beta   90.00
_cell.angle_gamma   90.00
#
_symmetry.space_group_name_H-M   'P 1'
#
loop_
_entity.id
_entity.type
_entity.pdbx_description
1 polymer ?
#
loop_
_entity_poly.entity_id
_entity_poly.type
_entity_poly.pdbx_seq_one_letter_code
_entity_poly.pdbx_strand_id
1 'polypeptide(L)'
;MQAVAMSMLDPGVRSTRSLQIAYRGVFAAGNRCADAPGRAIGYASLGPIMHAFGSWIVAQRDSLHAAGKRVKLLFLMRDGHLPALAFEQLEPDPDLYRVRISRFTARAASFRSLLDIDRYLAEFAASKRFDALARQLLLPEELARELITEASAAADPLAAFCRAVRRPGIVARVIEASSRFRERMRRYLERETGMQSGDTLVFVDLGYVGTSQRLLQPVFEQEWGVELLGRYLLAVGPVGEKRRGLIDRSGCEDRAIATVVPYVSLLENLCANDAGSARDYTDDGQVVLSERLIGESQSQRAAQVQAQCLDFVRDAQAFFADCLRPPSPESLRDAAFAELARLMFLPGEGELDFLEGFQLDMNLGTSDRLQLFDREAGLSGLRRRGLNFMERNDEMRLLYPAELRTGGLELSMTLMAQHRFSLDIPISEWSHRREAFEMIVMKGERSSLESIEGQATHDGYFAAVFPIGKGELDLGLLLGKTYAWIQVFGVELVALDSLMSDRESRHSMEIRDALILDGIRDHGQGLWECSGPASLAMLPAGTWPRGNAAACCRFVFRPIVRREVRSDR
;
A
#
# COMPACT_ATOMS: atom_id res chain seq x y z
N MET A 1 21.43 4.64 5.81
CA MET A 1 19.98 4.42 6.04
C MET A 1 19.62 2.98 6.37
N GLN A 2 20.18 1.96 5.70
CA GLN A 2 19.95 0.53 6.00
C GLN A 2 20.06 0.20 7.49
N ALA A 3 21.15 0.64 8.13
CA ALA A 3 21.37 0.41 9.55
C ALA A 3 20.37 1.11 10.47
N VAL A 4 19.79 2.25 10.04
CA VAL A 4 18.73 2.94 10.78
C VAL A 4 17.45 2.11 10.70
N ALA A 5 17.06 1.68 9.50
CA ALA A 5 15.89 0.85 9.27
C ALA A 5 15.97 -0.46 10.08
N MET A 6 17.11 -1.14 10.06
CA MET A 6 17.27 -2.39 10.80
C MET A 6 17.23 -2.18 12.32
N SER A 7 17.86 -1.13 12.85
CA SER A 7 17.79 -0.81 14.28
C SER A 7 16.39 -0.42 14.75
N MET A 8 15.54 0.10 13.86
CA MET A 8 14.12 0.33 14.17
C MET A 8 13.31 -0.99 14.17
N LEU A 9 13.58 -1.89 13.23
CA LEU A 9 12.87 -3.16 13.14
C LEU A 9 13.25 -4.13 14.26
N ASP A 10 14.55 -4.25 14.55
CA ASP A 10 15.09 -5.13 15.59
C ASP A 10 15.95 -4.32 16.57
N PRO A 11 15.40 -3.92 17.73
CA PRO A 11 16.14 -3.23 18.79
C PRO A 11 17.30 -4.05 19.38
N GLY A 12 17.35 -5.37 19.16
CA GLY A 12 18.49 -6.21 19.53
C GLY A 12 19.74 -5.90 18.70
N VAL A 13 19.57 -5.35 17.50
CA VAL A 13 20.69 -4.90 16.66
C VAL A 13 21.40 -3.71 17.30
N ARG A 14 22.71 -3.83 17.49
CA ARG A 14 23.63 -2.95 18.26
C ARG A 14 23.53 -3.08 19.77
N SER A 15 22.52 -3.75 20.29
CA SER A 15 22.37 -4.02 21.72
C SER A 15 22.92 -5.40 22.10
N THR A 16 22.36 -6.46 21.52
CA THR A 16 22.73 -7.86 21.81
C THR A 16 23.52 -8.52 20.68
N ARG A 17 23.50 -7.93 19.48
CA ARG A 17 24.22 -8.44 18.30
C ARG A 17 24.67 -7.31 17.37
N SER A 18 25.75 -7.54 16.62
CA SER A 18 26.22 -6.59 15.61
C SER A 18 25.36 -6.61 14.35
N LEU A 19 25.20 -5.46 13.69
CA LEU A 19 24.64 -5.41 12.34
C LEU A 19 25.73 -5.78 11.33
N GLN A 20 25.56 -6.89 10.63
CA GLN A 20 26.44 -7.27 9.53
C GLN A 20 25.93 -6.68 8.21
N ILE A 21 26.80 -5.97 7.48
CA ILE A 21 26.49 -5.38 6.17
C ILE A 21 27.17 -6.24 5.10
N ALA A 22 26.60 -7.43 4.84
CA ALA A 22 27.21 -8.47 4.01
C ALA A 22 27.62 -7.98 2.60
N TYR A 23 26.84 -7.08 2.02
CA TYR A 23 27.00 -6.65 0.63
C TYR A 23 27.92 -5.45 0.42
N ARG A 24 28.52 -4.89 1.49
CA ARG A 24 29.42 -3.72 1.34
C ARG A 24 30.59 -4.00 0.40
N GLY A 25 31.17 -5.20 0.47
CA GLY A 25 32.25 -5.63 -0.43
C GLY A 25 31.80 -5.72 -1.89
N VAL A 26 30.60 -6.29 -2.12
CA VAL A 26 29.98 -6.37 -3.45
C VAL A 26 29.79 -4.98 -4.05
N PHE A 27 29.24 -4.03 -3.28
CA PHE A 27 29.06 -2.65 -3.75
C PHE A 27 30.39 -1.96 -4.07
N ALA A 28 31.44 -2.21 -3.28
CA ALA A 28 32.76 -1.62 -3.52
C ALA A 28 33.45 -2.20 -4.76
N ALA A 29 33.27 -3.51 -5.01
CA ALA A 29 33.82 -4.18 -6.19
C ALA A 29 33.01 -3.90 -7.47
N GLY A 30 31.69 -3.74 -7.32
CA GLY A 30 30.72 -3.47 -8.37
C GLY A 30 30.75 -2.06 -8.92
N ASN A 31 31.93 -1.59 -9.35
CA ASN A 31 32.11 -0.24 -9.91
C ASN A 31 31.72 -0.20 -11.40
N ARG A 32 30.42 -0.41 -11.69
CA ARG A 32 29.82 -0.15 -13.00
C ARG A 32 29.07 1.19 -12.97
N CYS A 33 28.95 1.83 -14.15
CA CYS A 33 28.37 3.16 -14.41
C CYS A 33 27.36 3.59 -13.34
N ALA A 34 27.78 4.51 -12.46
CA ALA A 34 26.99 4.95 -11.31
C ALA A 34 25.63 5.57 -11.72
N ASP A 35 25.55 6.08 -12.95
CA ASP A 35 24.40 6.83 -13.48
C ASP A 35 23.42 5.97 -14.29
N ALA A 36 23.55 4.64 -14.28
CA ALA A 36 22.61 3.77 -14.98
C ALA A 36 21.18 3.96 -14.44
N PRO A 37 20.16 4.18 -15.30
CA PRO A 37 18.78 4.34 -14.86
C PRO A 37 18.30 3.19 -13.98
N GLY A 38 17.65 3.52 -12.86
CA GLY A 38 17.13 2.53 -11.92
C GLY A 38 18.20 1.81 -11.08
N ARG A 39 19.49 2.13 -11.19
CA ARG A 39 20.58 1.44 -10.45
C ARG A 39 20.43 1.54 -8.93
N ALA A 40 20.05 2.70 -8.40
CA ALA A 40 19.82 2.89 -6.96
C ALA A 40 18.76 1.93 -6.40
N ILE A 41 17.71 1.67 -7.18
CA ILE A 41 16.63 0.77 -6.79
C ILE A 41 17.02 -0.69 -7.10
N GLY A 42 17.43 -0.97 -8.33
CA GLY A 42 17.71 -2.31 -8.82
C GLY A 42 18.96 -2.91 -8.20
N TYR A 43 20.11 -2.29 -8.43
CA TYR A 43 21.40 -2.82 -7.97
C TYR A 43 21.58 -2.66 -6.45
N ALA A 44 21.30 -1.46 -5.93
CA ALA A 44 21.61 -1.15 -4.53
C ALA A 44 20.56 -1.62 -3.52
N SER A 45 19.32 -1.91 -3.96
CA SER A 45 18.21 -2.25 -3.05
C SER A 45 17.60 -3.62 -3.35
N LEU A 46 17.03 -3.81 -4.53
CA LEU A 46 16.40 -5.09 -4.90
C LEU A 46 17.41 -6.22 -5.06
N GLY A 47 18.60 -5.93 -5.60
CA GLY A 47 19.69 -6.89 -5.76
C GLY A 47 19.99 -7.67 -4.47
N PRO A 48 20.35 -6.99 -3.36
CA PRO A 48 20.53 -7.61 -2.04
C PRO A 48 19.37 -8.49 -1.58
N ILE A 49 18.13 -8.02 -1.80
CA ILE A 49 16.90 -8.73 -1.40
C ILE A 49 16.75 -10.01 -2.22
N MET A 50 16.88 -9.92 -3.55
CA MET A 50 16.70 -11.04 -4.46
C MET A 50 17.83 -12.05 -4.38
N HIS A 51 19.08 -11.61 -4.17
CA HIS A 51 20.19 -12.51 -3.91
C HIS A 51 19.99 -13.31 -2.61
N ALA A 52 19.60 -12.65 -1.52
CA ALA A 52 19.33 -13.32 -0.25
C ALA A 52 18.15 -14.30 -0.36
N PHE A 53 17.07 -13.89 -1.04
CA PHE A 53 15.91 -14.74 -1.25
C PHE A 53 16.21 -15.94 -2.14
N GLY A 54 16.87 -15.73 -3.28
CA GLY A 54 17.29 -16.81 -4.17
C GLY A 54 18.20 -17.82 -3.46
N SER A 55 19.21 -17.33 -2.72
CA SER A 55 20.12 -18.18 -1.93
C SER A 55 19.36 -19.02 -0.90
N TRP A 56 18.35 -18.42 -0.25
CA TRP A 56 17.51 -19.14 0.69
C TRP A 56 16.64 -20.20 0.00
N ILE A 57 16.05 -19.90 -1.17
CA ILE A 57 15.28 -20.88 -1.95
C ILE A 57 16.16 -22.06 -2.38
N VAL A 58 17.41 -21.83 -2.77
CA VAL A 58 18.37 -22.91 -3.07
C VAL A 58 18.52 -23.84 -1.86
N ALA A 59 18.80 -23.26 -0.68
CA ALA A 59 18.93 -24.05 0.55
C ALA A 59 17.64 -24.80 0.93
N GLN A 60 16.47 -24.21 0.69
CA GLN A 60 15.18 -24.87 0.93
C GLN A 60 14.94 -26.05 -0.03
N ARG A 61 15.25 -25.89 -1.32
CA ARG A 61 15.17 -26.96 -2.33
C ARG A 61 16.09 -28.10 -1.94
N ASP A 62 17.34 -27.81 -1.63
CA ASP A 62 18.35 -28.82 -1.32
C ASP A 62 17.98 -29.61 -0.06
N SER A 63 17.44 -28.93 0.96
CA SER A 63 16.92 -29.61 2.15
C SER A 63 15.74 -30.55 1.84
N LEU A 64 14.88 -30.21 0.89
CA LEU A 64 13.75 -31.06 0.50
C LEU A 64 14.22 -32.25 -0.35
N HIS A 65 15.19 -32.04 -1.25
CA HIS A 65 15.86 -33.12 -1.98
C HIS A 65 16.57 -34.09 -1.05
N ALA A 66 17.28 -33.59 -0.04
CA ALA A 66 17.93 -34.42 0.98
C ALA A 66 16.91 -35.26 1.80
N ALA A 67 15.67 -34.77 1.91
CA ALA A 67 14.55 -35.51 2.52
C ALA A 67 13.85 -36.48 1.54
N GLY A 68 14.38 -36.68 0.33
CA GLY A 68 13.86 -37.61 -0.67
C GLY A 68 12.61 -37.13 -1.41
N LYS A 69 12.29 -35.83 -1.35
CA LYS A 69 11.12 -35.25 -2.04
C LYS A 69 11.43 -35.03 -3.53
N ARG A 70 10.43 -35.25 -4.39
CA ARG A 70 10.46 -34.86 -5.82
C ARG A 70 9.99 -33.42 -5.95
N VAL A 71 10.92 -32.47 -5.84
CA VAL A 71 10.60 -31.06 -5.71
C VAL A 71 10.48 -30.41 -7.08
N LYS A 72 9.44 -29.58 -7.27
CA LYS A 72 9.34 -28.66 -8.41
C LYS A 72 9.07 -27.26 -7.89
N LEU A 73 9.92 -26.31 -8.24
CA LEU A 73 9.78 -24.92 -7.80
C LEU A 73 8.84 -24.17 -8.73
N LEU A 74 7.70 -23.74 -8.22
CA LEU A 74 6.68 -23.00 -8.97
C LEU A 74 6.72 -21.53 -8.56
N PHE A 75 7.41 -20.72 -9.36
CA PHE A 75 7.43 -19.28 -9.20
C PHE A 75 6.11 -18.69 -9.70
N LEU A 76 5.35 -18.05 -8.81
CA LEU A 76 4.03 -17.53 -9.11
C LEU A 76 4.15 -16.22 -9.91
N MET A 77 3.93 -16.30 -11.22
CA MET A 77 4.09 -15.21 -12.16
C MET A 77 3.12 -14.05 -11.89
N ARG A 78 3.55 -12.88 -12.39
CA ARG A 78 3.39 -11.55 -11.80
C ARG A 78 4.49 -11.33 -10.76
N ASP A 79 4.21 -11.49 -9.47
CA ASP A 79 5.11 -11.03 -8.39
C ASP A 79 6.39 -11.91 -8.26
N GLY A 80 6.31 -13.18 -8.65
CA GLY A 80 7.43 -14.12 -8.70
C GLY A 80 8.34 -14.02 -9.92
N HIS A 81 8.15 -13.04 -10.82
CA HIS A 81 8.95 -12.93 -12.04
C HIS A 81 10.42 -12.58 -11.77
N LEU A 82 10.71 -11.46 -11.10
CA LEU A 82 12.09 -11.12 -10.73
C LEU A 82 12.74 -12.17 -9.81
N PRO A 83 12.05 -12.74 -8.80
CA PRO A 83 12.59 -13.87 -8.04
C PRO A 83 13.02 -15.06 -8.92
N ALA A 84 12.24 -15.42 -9.94
CA ALA A 84 12.60 -16.51 -10.86
C ALA A 84 13.88 -16.17 -11.65
N LEU A 85 13.94 -14.97 -12.22
CA LEU A 85 15.12 -14.51 -12.96
C LEU A 85 16.37 -14.47 -12.07
N ALA A 86 16.24 -14.01 -10.83
CA ALA A 86 17.33 -13.98 -9.87
C ALA A 86 17.80 -15.39 -9.50
N PHE A 87 16.88 -16.33 -9.30
CA PHE A 87 17.21 -17.72 -9.00
C PHE A 87 17.97 -18.39 -10.16
N GLU A 88 17.60 -18.10 -11.42
CA GLU A 88 18.32 -18.58 -12.61
C GLU A 88 19.75 -18.01 -12.72
N GLN A 89 20.06 -16.88 -12.07
CA GLN A 89 21.44 -16.40 -11.99
C GLN A 89 22.28 -17.18 -10.97
N LEU A 90 21.64 -17.81 -9.99
CA LEU A 90 22.30 -18.56 -8.93
C LEU A 90 22.50 -20.03 -9.33
N GLU A 91 21.58 -20.58 -10.11
CA GLU A 91 21.54 -21.99 -10.48
C GLU A 91 21.58 -22.16 -12.02
N PRO A 92 22.64 -22.74 -12.60
CA PRO A 92 22.83 -22.84 -14.06
C PRO A 92 21.83 -23.72 -14.83
N ASP A 93 21.17 -24.67 -14.16
CA ASP A 93 20.13 -25.54 -14.74
C ASP A 93 19.01 -25.78 -13.71
N PRO A 94 18.16 -24.77 -13.47
CA PRO A 94 17.20 -24.84 -12.38
C PRO A 94 15.95 -25.62 -12.80
N ASP A 95 15.57 -26.63 -12.01
CA ASP A 95 14.25 -27.27 -12.09
C ASP A 95 13.17 -26.34 -11.48
N LEU A 96 12.88 -25.27 -12.20
CA LEU A 96 11.89 -24.26 -11.86
C LEU A 96 10.88 -24.05 -13.00
N TYR A 97 9.70 -23.61 -12.59
CA TYR A 97 8.56 -23.38 -13.47
C TYR A 97 7.93 -22.03 -13.18
N ARG A 98 7.71 -21.27 -14.24
CA ARG A 98 7.09 -19.94 -14.17
C ARG A 98 5.58 -20.07 -14.38
N VAL A 99 4.88 -20.44 -13.32
CA VAL A 99 3.44 -20.72 -13.40
C VAL A 99 2.59 -19.48 -13.14
N ARG A 100 1.43 -19.44 -13.78
CA ARG A 100 0.46 -18.34 -13.72
C ARG A 100 -0.74 -18.78 -12.90
N ILE A 101 -0.66 -18.53 -11.60
CA ILE A 101 -1.75 -18.73 -10.64
C ILE A 101 -1.97 -17.38 -9.96
N SER A 102 -3.15 -16.80 -10.14
CA SER A 102 -3.51 -15.53 -9.51
C SER A 102 -4.34 -15.78 -8.26
N ARG A 103 -4.51 -14.74 -7.43
CA ARG A 103 -5.49 -14.79 -6.32
C ARG A 103 -6.89 -15.11 -6.81
N PHE A 104 -7.25 -14.66 -8.02
CA PHE A 104 -8.51 -15.00 -8.67
C PHE A 104 -8.59 -16.48 -9.01
N THR A 105 -7.61 -17.04 -9.73
CA THR A 105 -7.68 -18.46 -10.15
C THR A 105 -7.61 -19.41 -8.96
N ALA A 106 -6.87 -19.06 -7.90
CA ALA A 106 -6.86 -19.83 -6.66
C ALA A 106 -8.23 -19.86 -5.96
N ARG A 107 -8.96 -18.73 -5.93
CA ARG A 107 -10.33 -18.68 -5.38
C ARG A 107 -11.30 -19.48 -6.23
N ALA A 108 -11.29 -19.23 -7.54
CA ALA A 108 -12.13 -19.91 -8.52
C ALA A 108 -12.04 -21.45 -8.41
N ALA A 109 -10.84 -21.98 -8.15
CA ALA A 109 -10.58 -23.40 -7.96
C ALA A 109 -10.99 -23.94 -6.57
N SER A 110 -11.16 -23.09 -5.56
CA SER A 110 -11.25 -23.50 -4.15
C SER A 110 -12.64 -23.89 -3.67
N PHE A 111 -13.71 -23.55 -4.39
CA PHE A 111 -15.08 -23.83 -3.95
C PHE A 111 -15.42 -25.31 -4.12
N ARG A 112 -15.51 -26.04 -3.01
CA ARG A 112 -15.83 -27.49 -2.97
C ARG A 112 -17.09 -27.77 -2.15
N SER A 113 -17.53 -26.80 -1.36
CA SER A 113 -18.67 -26.92 -0.45
C SER A 113 -19.33 -25.56 -0.18
N LEU A 114 -20.52 -25.59 0.43
CA LEU A 114 -21.17 -24.38 0.96
C LEU A 114 -20.28 -23.64 1.97
N LEU A 115 -19.51 -24.38 2.79
CA LEU A 115 -18.63 -23.79 3.78
C LEU A 115 -17.52 -22.93 3.14
N ASP A 116 -17.00 -23.34 1.98
CA ASP A 116 -15.99 -22.56 1.25
C ASP A 116 -16.58 -21.25 0.72
N ILE A 117 -17.81 -21.31 0.20
CA ILE A 117 -18.57 -20.13 -0.24
C ILE A 117 -18.85 -19.20 0.96
N ASP A 118 -19.23 -19.75 2.10
CA ASP A 118 -19.50 -18.97 3.31
C ASP A 118 -18.27 -18.26 3.85
N ARG A 119 -17.12 -18.93 3.88
CA ARG A 119 -15.84 -18.32 4.28
C ARG A 119 -15.49 -17.16 3.35
N TYR A 120 -15.64 -17.37 2.04
CA TYR A 120 -15.40 -16.35 1.04
C TYR A 120 -16.32 -15.13 1.21
N LEU A 121 -17.63 -15.35 1.40
CA LEU A 121 -18.58 -14.27 1.63
C LEU A 121 -18.29 -13.54 2.94
N ALA A 122 -17.93 -14.26 4.01
CA ALA A 122 -17.58 -13.64 5.29
C ALA A 122 -16.37 -12.70 5.18
N GLU A 123 -15.39 -13.05 4.35
CA GLU A 123 -14.17 -12.27 4.16
C GLU A 123 -14.38 -11.05 3.24
N PHE A 124 -15.18 -11.17 2.17
CA PHE A 124 -15.22 -10.14 1.12
C PHE A 124 -16.57 -9.43 0.92
N ALA A 125 -17.68 -9.97 1.41
CA ALA A 125 -19.00 -9.43 1.07
C ALA A 125 -19.22 -8.01 1.61
N ALA A 126 -18.56 -7.63 2.72
CA ALA A 126 -18.62 -6.28 3.28
C ALA A 126 -18.16 -5.18 2.30
N SER A 127 -17.36 -5.52 1.30
CA SER A 127 -16.96 -4.57 0.24
C SER A 127 -18.12 -4.11 -0.65
N LYS A 128 -19.25 -4.84 -0.67
CA LYS A 128 -20.42 -4.62 -1.54
C LYS A 128 -20.09 -4.56 -3.04
N ARG A 129 -18.91 -5.02 -3.46
CA ARG A 129 -18.51 -5.13 -4.87
C ARG A 129 -19.12 -6.38 -5.50
N PHE A 130 -20.46 -6.44 -5.57
CA PHE A 130 -21.18 -7.66 -5.92
C PHE A 130 -20.80 -8.23 -7.29
N ASP A 131 -20.49 -7.40 -8.29
CA ASP A 131 -19.99 -7.85 -9.60
C ASP A 131 -18.67 -8.63 -9.48
N ALA A 132 -17.71 -8.10 -8.72
CA ALA A 132 -16.42 -8.76 -8.49
C ALA A 132 -16.62 -10.07 -7.72
N LEU A 133 -17.54 -10.07 -6.74
CA LEU A 133 -17.85 -11.26 -5.96
C LEU A 133 -18.47 -12.36 -6.82
N ALA A 134 -19.46 -12.03 -7.64
CA ALA A 134 -20.15 -12.97 -8.53
C ALA A 134 -19.20 -13.54 -9.59
N ARG A 135 -18.31 -12.71 -10.15
CA ARG A 135 -17.27 -13.16 -11.09
C ARG A 135 -16.30 -14.15 -10.45
N GLN A 136 -15.87 -13.92 -9.22
CA GLN A 136 -15.00 -14.84 -8.47
C GLN A 136 -15.71 -16.15 -8.10
N LEU A 137 -17.03 -16.11 -7.89
CA LEU A 137 -17.88 -17.30 -7.74
C LEU A 137 -18.16 -18.03 -9.06
N LEU A 138 -17.58 -17.58 -10.18
CA LEU A 138 -17.76 -18.15 -11.51
C LEU A 138 -19.22 -18.19 -11.97
N LEU A 139 -20.05 -17.25 -11.50
CA LEU A 139 -21.44 -17.16 -11.92
C LEU A 139 -21.53 -16.61 -13.36
N PRO A 140 -22.36 -17.20 -14.23
CA PRO A 140 -22.65 -16.64 -15.54
C PRO A 140 -23.15 -15.20 -15.43
N GLU A 141 -22.79 -14.35 -16.39
CA GLU A 141 -23.03 -12.92 -16.30
C GLU A 141 -24.52 -12.56 -16.17
N GLU A 142 -25.39 -13.25 -16.90
CA GLU A 142 -26.84 -13.05 -16.83
C GLU A 142 -27.38 -13.36 -15.42
N LEU A 143 -26.99 -14.51 -14.87
CA LEU A 143 -27.39 -14.91 -13.52
C LEU A 143 -26.79 -13.96 -12.46
N ALA A 144 -25.54 -13.52 -12.63
CA ALA A 144 -24.94 -12.55 -11.74
C ALA A 144 -25.73 -11.24 -11.73
N ARG A 145 -26.09 -10.71 -12.91
CA ARG A 145 -26.91 -9.49 -13.04
C ARG A 145 -28.27 -9.64 -12.36
N GLU A 146 -28.94 -10.79 -12.50
CA GLU A 146 -30.21 -11.08 -11.82
C GLU A 146 -30.06 -11.02 -10.29
N LEU A 147 -29.07 -11.73 -9.73
CA LEU A 147 -28.84 -11.77 -8.28
C LEU A 147 -28.45 -10.39 -7.72
N ILE A 148 -27.66 -9.63 -8.47
CA ILE A 148 -27.24 -8.28 -8.09
C ILE A 148 -28.43 -7.32 -8.13
N THR A 149 -29.27 -7.40 -9.16
CA THR A 149 -30.49 -6.58 -9.26
C THR A 149 -31.45 -6.88 -8.13
N GLU A 150 -31.65 -8.17 -7.81
CA GLU A 150 -32.47 -8.61 -6.67
C GLU A 150 -31.92 -8.06 -5.34
N ALA A 151 -30.60 -8.15 -5.14
CA ALA A 151 -29.94 -7.65 -3.94
C ALA A 151 -30.06 -6.13 -3.81
N SER A 152 -29.80 -5.38 -4.89
CA SER A 152 -29.87 -3.92 -4.88
C SER A 152 -31.27 -3.36 -4.65
N ALA A 153 -32.32 -4.13 -4.95
CA ALA A 153 -33.71 -3.75 -4.66
C ALA A 153 -34.11 -3.96 -3.18
N ALA A 154 -33.32 -4.71 -2.41
CA ALA A 154 -33.61 -5.01 -1.01
C ALA A 154 -33.19 -3.89 -0.06
N ALA A 155 -33.87 -3.80 1.10
CA ALA A 155 -33.50 -2.85 2.16
C ALA A 155 -32.08 -3.09 2.71
N ASP A 156 -31.63 -4.35 2.72
CA ASP A 156 -30.25 -4.73 3.03
C ASP A 156 -29.66 -5.52 1.85
N PRO A 157 -28.98 -4.84 0.91
CA PRO A 157 -28.41 -5.47 -0.26
C PRO A 157 -27.35 -6.52 0.05
N LEU A 158 -26.56 -6.31 1.11
CA LEU A 158 -25.50 -7.26 1.50
C LEU A 158 -26.12 -8.58 1.95
N ALA A 159 -27.08 -8.52 2.88
CA ALA A 159 -27.73 -9.72 3.36
C ALA A 159 -28.55 -10.42 2.26
N ALA A 160 -29.18 -9.65 1.37
CA ALA A 160 -29.92 -10.18 0.23
C ALA A 160 -29.01 -10.95 -0.74
N PHE A 161 -27.88 -10.36 -1.15
CA PHE A 161 -26.89 -11.01 -2.03
C PHE A 161 -26.36 -12.31 -1.41
N CYS A 162 -25.95 -12.25 -0.13
CA CYS A 162 -25.46 -13.43 0.59
C CYS A 162 -26.51 -14.56 0.68
N ARG A 163 -27.79 -14.23 0.90
CA ARG A 163 -28.87 -15.24 0.88
C ARG A 163 -29.08 -15.81 -0.51
N ALA A 164 -29.02 -14.98 -1.56
CA ALA A 164 -29.25 -15.41 -2.93
C ALA A 164 -28.16 -16.38 -3.41
N VAL A 165 -26.88 -16.10 -3.10
CA VAL A 165 -25.75 -16.99 -3.42
C VAL A 165 -25.84 -18.35 -2.70
N ARG A 166 -26.42 -18.38 -1.48
CA ARG A 166 -26.60 -19.60 -0.68
C ARG A 166 -27.77 -20.49 -1.14
N ARG A 167 -28.55 -20.08 -2.14
CA ARG A 167 -29.63 -20.92 -2.67
C ARG A 167 -29.05 -22.25 -3.19
N PRO A 168 -29.65 -23.42 -2.90
CA PRO A 168 -29.08 -24.72 -3.26
C PRO A 168 -28.70 -24.85 -4.74
N GLY A 169 -29.53 -24.33 -5.66
CA GLY A 169 -29.25 -24.35 -7.10
C GLY A 169 -28.06 -23.45 -7.50
N ILE A 170 -27.82 -22.34 -6.80
CA ILE A 170 -26.67 -21.46 -7.05
C ILE A 170 -25.41 -22.09 -6.49
N VAL A 171 -25.47 -22.63 -5.27
CA VAL A 171 -24.36 -23.36 -4.65
C VAL A 171 -23.90 -24.51 -5.53
N ALA A 172 -24.83 -25.32 -6.06
CA ALA A 172 -24.51 -26.41 -6.97
C ALA A 172 -23.78 -25.92 -8.23
N ARG A 173 -24.24 -24.81 -8.83
CA ARG A 173 -23.60 -24.19 -10.00
C ARG A 173 -22.18 -23.70 -9.71
N VAL A 174 -21.96 -23.04 -8.57
CA VAL A 174 -20.63 -22.55 -8.16
C VAL A 174 -19.67 -23.72 -7.99
N ILE A 175 -20.10 -24.78 -7.30
CA ILE A 175 -19.26 -25.98 -7.07
C ILE A 175 -18.94 -26.68 -8.39
N GLU A 176 -19.92 -26.84 -9.29
CA GLU A 176 -19.70 -27.43 -10.61
C GLU A 176 -18.74 -26.60 -11.46
N ALA A 177 -18.94 -25.27 -11.52
CA ALA A 177 -18.07 -24.36 -12.27
C ALA A 177 -16.63 -24.39 -11.73
N SER A 178 -16.47 -24.39 -10.40
CA SER A 178 -15.19 -24.52 -9.71
C SER A 178 -14.51 -25.86 -10.01
N SER A 179 -15.26 -26.96 -10.06
CA SER A 179 -14.72 -28.28 -10.45
C SER A 179 -14.18 -28.29 -11.87
N ARG A 180 -14.94 -27.78 -12.85
CA ARG A 180 -14.48 -27.67 -14.24
C ARG A 180 -13.26 -26.75 -14.35
N PHE A 181 -13.22 -25.67 -13.57
CA PHE A 181 -12.07 -24.78 -13.51
C PHE A 181 -10.82 -25.50 -12.98
N ARG A 182 -10.96 -26.32 -11.93
CA ARG A 182 -9.88 -27.15 -11.40
C ARG A 182 -9.32 -28.12 -12.44
N GLU A 183 -10.16 -28.74 -13.26
CA GLU A 183 -9.71 -29.64 -14.33
C GLU A 183 -8.82 -28.91 -15.35
N ARG A 184 -9.23 -27.72 -15.78
CA ARG A 184 -8.43 -26.90 -16.72
C ARG A 184 -7.13 -26.40 -16.08
N MET A 185 -7.18 -25.97 -14.81
CA MET A 185 -5.98 -25.62 -14.04
C MET A 185 -5.01 -26.80 -13.91
N ARG A 186 -5.53 -28.00 -13.65
CA ARG A 186 -4.71 -29.22 -13.54
C ARG A 186 -4.00 -29.52 -14.85
N ARG A 187 -4.72 -29.51 -15.98
CA ARG A 187 -4.13 -29.72 -17.32
C ARG A 187 -3.04 -28.70 -17.62
N TYR A 188 -3.26 -27.44 -17.26
CA TYR A 188 -2.24 -26.40 -17.35
C TYR A 188 -0.98 -26.76 -16.54
N LEU A 189 -1.12 -27.14 -15.28
CA LEU A 189 0.03 -27.48 -14.43
C LEU A 189 0.75 -28.76 -14.87
N GLU A 190 0.01 -29.78 -15.31
CA GLU A 190 0.58 -31.00 -15.89
C GLU A 190 1.39 -30.69 -17.15
N ARG A 191 0.87 -29.81 -18.01
CA ARG A 191 1.55 -29.36 -19.23
C ARG A 191 2.82 -28.55 -18.93
N GLU A 192 2.73 -27.55 -18.05
CA GLU A 192 3.86 -26.64 -17.80
C GLU A 192 4.94 -27.28 -16.92
N THR A 193 4.58 -28.19 -16.02
CA THR A 193 5.49 -28.70 -14.97
C THR A 193 5.68 -30.21 -15.00
N GLY A 194 4.97 -30.93 -15.87
CA GLY A 194 4.94 -32.39 -15.84
C GLY A 194 4.42 -32.94 -14.51
N MET A 195 3.57 -32.21 -13.79
CA MET A 195 3.06 -32.56 -12.45
C MET A 195 2.51 -34.00 -12.42
N GLN A 196 2.92 -34.77 -11.42
CA GLN A 196 2.42 -36.13 -11.17
C GLN A 196 2.06 -36.32 -9.69
N SER A 197 1.22 -37.32 -9.42
CA SER A 197 0.93 -37.73 -8.03
C SER A 197 2.21 -38.13 -7.30
N GLY A 198 2.32 -37.70 -6.04
CA GLY A 198 3.51 -37.85 -5.19
C GLY A 198 4.63 -36.85 -5.47
N ASP A 199 4.42 -35.84 -6.32
CA ASP A 199 5.33 -34.69 -6.42
C ASP A 199 5.15 -33.76 -5.22
N THR A 200 6.19 -32.97 -4.93
CA THR A 200 6.15 -31.86 -3.97
C THR A 200 6.31 -30.56 -4.74
N LEU A 201 5.22 -29.80 -4.88
CA LEU A 201 5.25 -28.49 -5.52
C LEU A 201 5.50 -27.40 -4.47
N VAL A 202 6.44 -26.51 -4.77
CA VAL A 202 6.81 -25.40 -3.88
C VAL A 202 6.41 -24.09 -4.54
N PHE A 203 5.39 -23.43 -4.00
CA PHE A 203 5.05 -22.08 -4.42
C PHE A 203 6.11 -21.10 -3.91
N VAL A 204 6.73 -20.38 -4.85
CA VAL A 204 7.70 -19.32 -4.57
C VAL A 204 7.11 -17.98 -4.98
N ASP A 205 7.05 -17.05 -4.03
CA ASP A 205 6.42 -15.74 -4.23
C ASP A 205 6.94 -14.71 -3.20
N LEU A 206 6.65 -13.43 -3.42
CA LEU A 206 6.92 -12.36 -2.46
C LEU A 206 5.94 -12.34 -1.29
N GLY A 207 4.76 -12.94 -1.49
CA GLY A 207 3.57 -12.78 -0.67
C GLY A 207 3.72 -13.15 0.81
N TYR A 208 3.07 -12.39 1.67
CA TYR A 208 3.21 -12.41 3.13
C TYR A 208 2.23 -13.34 3.84
N VAL A 209 1.08 -13.64 3.23
CA VAL A 209 0.01 -14.45 3.84
C VAL A 209 -0.09 -15.84 3.21
N GLY A 210 0.30 -16.05 1.96
CA GLY A 210 0.18 -17.36 1.31
C GLY A 210 -1.27 -17.77 1.00
N THR A 211 -2.13 -16.80 0.63
CA THR A 211 -3.55 -17.02 0.37
C THR A 211 -3.78 -18.08 -0.72
N SER A 212 -3.10 -17.97 -1.87
CA SER A 212 -3.26 -18.93 -2.96
C SER A 212 -2.87 -20.35 -2.55
N GLN A 213 -1.78 -20.50 -1.78
CA GLN A 213 -1.38 -21.79 -1.22
C GLN A 213 -2.47 -22.37 -0.33
N ARG A 214 -2.98 -21.61 0.66
CA ARG A 214 -4.00 -22.12 1.58
C ARG A 214 -5.29 -22.57 0.88
N LEU A 215 -5.72 -21.81 -0.13
CA LEU A 215 -6.92 -22.11 -0.90
C LEU A 215 -6.75 -23.37 -1.75
N LEU A 216 -5.57 -23.55 -2.35
CA LEU A 216 -5.29 -24.65 -3.27
C LEU A 216 -4.76 -25.91 -2.58
N GLN A 217 -4.22 -25.80 -1.36
CA GLN A 217 -3.63 -26.94 -0.67
C GLN A 217 -4.59 -28.15 -0.54
N PRO A 218 -5.87 -27.98 -0.14
CA PRO A 218 -6.80 -29.11 -0.09
C PRO A 218 -7.02 -29.77 -1.46
N VAL A 219 -7.00 -28.99 -2.54
CA VAL A 219 -7.15 -29.49 -3.91
C VAL A 219 -5.93 -30.32 -4.31
N PHE A 220 -4.73 -29.76 -4.15
CA PHE A 220 -3.49 -30.43 -4.54
C PHE A 220 -3.30 -31.73 -3.75
N GLU A 221 -3.49 -31.68 -2.43
CA GLU A 221 -3.21 -32.82 -1.55
C GLU A 221 -4.29 -33.90 -1.64
N GLN A 222 -5.58 -33.54 -1.68
CA GLN A 222 -6.67 -34.51 -1.58
C GLN A 222 -7.18 -34.99 -2.94
N GLU A 223 -7.15 -34.15 -3.97
CA GLU A 223 -7.67 -34.49 -5.30
C GLU A 223 -6.56 -34.94 -6.25
N TRP A 224 -5.37 -34.34 -6.16
CA TRP A 224 -4.28 -34.60 -7.12
C TRP A 224 -3.14 -35.46 -6.53
N GLY A 225 -3.13 -35.68 -5.22
CA GLY A 225 -2.09 -36.47 -4.54
C GLY A 225 -0.73 -35.78 -4.54
N VAL A 226 -0.71 -34.45 -4.59
CA VAL A 226 0.49 -33.62 -4.68
C VAL A 226 0.66 -32.82 -3.40
N GLU A 227 1.85 -32.86 -2.82
CA GLU A 227 2.17 -32.06 -1.63
C GLU A 227 2.42 -30.61 -2.04
N LEU A 228 1.82 -29.65 -1.33
CA LEU A 228 1.96 -28.22 -1.62
C LEU A 228 2.65 -27.48 -0.47
N LEU A 229 3.84 -26.96 -0.75
CA LEU A 229 4.63 -26.14 0.18
C LEU A 229 4.68 -24.68 -0.31
N GLY A 230 4.87 -23.75 0.63
CA GLY A 230 5.04 -22.32 0.36
C GLY A 230 6.37 -21.81 0.88
N ARG A 231 7.11 -21.10 0.05
CA ARG A 231 8.39 -20.46 0.35
C ARG A 231 8.34 -19.01 -0.13
N TYR A 232 8.30 -18.10 0.82
CA TYR A 232 7.98 -16.70 0.56
C TYR A 232 9.12 -15.76 0.94
N LEU A 233 9.18 -14.57 0.34
CA LEU A 233 10.10 -13.54 0.85
C LEU A 233 9.71 -13.14 2.28
N LEU A 234 8.43 -12.80 2.48
CA LEU A 234 7.83 -12.46 3.77
C LEU A 234 6.86 -13.56 4.17
N ALA A 235 6.77 -13.92 5.45
CA ALA A 235 5.66 -14.72 5.96
C ALA A 235 5.18 -14.20 7.32
N VAL A 236 3.93 -13.73 7.34
CA VAL A 236 3.26 -13.17 8.52
C VAL A 236 2.37 -14.22 9.17
N GLY A 237 2.39 -14.28 10.50
CA GLY A 237 1.56 -15.18 11.29
C GLY A 237 2.13 -16.60 11.38
N PRO A 238 1.31 -17.63 11.64
CA PRO A 238 1.79 -18.98 11.93
C PRO A 238 2.58 -19.60 10.76
N VAL A 239 3.87 -19.85 10.95
CA VAL A 239 4.73 -20.57 9.99
C VAL A 239 5.01 -21.99 10.48
N GLY A 240 5.42 -22.86 9.57
CA GLY A 240 5.68 -24.26 9.87
C GLY A 240 6.37 -24.95 8.70
N GLU A 241 6.29 -26.28 8.65
CA GLU A 241 6.89 -27.07 7.56
C GLU A 241 6.32 -26.70 6.18
N LYS A 242 4.98 -26.57 6.11
CA LYS A 242 4.26 -26.27 4.87
C LYS A 242 4.40 -24.83 4.40
N ARG A 243 4.70 -23.87 5.27
CA ARG A 243 4.78 -22.44 4.94
C ARG A 243 5.91 -21.78 5.71
N ARG A 244 6.92 -21.27 4.98
CA ARG A 244 8.07 -20.53 5.54
C ARG A 244 8.35 -19.27 4.74
N GLY A 245 8.97 -18.29 5.39
CA GLY A 245 9.51 -17.12 4.73
C GLY A 245 11.02 -17.01 4.93
N LEU A 246 11.72 -16.31 4.03
CA LEU A 246 13.07 -15.80 4.35
C LEU A 246 12.99 -14.92 5.60
N ILE A 247 12.02 -14.02 5.60
CA ILE A 247 11.69 -13.12 6.72
C ILE A 247 10.39 -13.61 7.33
N ASP A 248 10.50 -14.35 8.43
CA ASP A 248 9.35 -14.90 9.16
C ASP A 248 9.59 -14.92 10.68
N ARG A 249 8.56 -15.36 11.42
CA ARG A 249 8.58 -15.41 12.90
C ARG A 249 9.61 -16.35 13.52
N SER A 250 10.30 -17.19 12.74
CA SER A 250 11.42 -18.00 13.24
C SER A 250 12.69 -17.17 13.44
N GLY A 251 12.81 -16.05 12.71
CA GLY A 251 13.99 -15.19 12.69
C GLY A 251 13.75 -13.74 13.06
N CYS A 252 12.50 -13.28 13.00
CA CYS A 252 12.11 -11.88 13.23
C CYS A 252 10.83 -11.81 14.07
N GLU A 253 10.63 -10.72 14.81
CA GLU A 253 9.36 -10.52 15.53
C GLU A 253 8.21 -10.26 14.53
N ASP A 254 7.04 -10.89 14.74
CA ASP A 254 5.85 -10.74 13.88
C ASP A 254 5.49 -9.26 13.62
N ARG A 255 5.66 -8.39 14.62
CA ARG A 255 5.39 -6.95 14.51
C ARG A 255 6.39 -6.22 13.62
N ALA A 256 7.66 -6.60 13.66
CA ALA A 256 8.66 -6.05 12.75
C ALA A 256 8.29 -6.38 11.31
N ILE A 257 7.87 -7.62 11.04
CA ILE A 257 7.43 -8.04 9.70
C ILE A 257 6.18 -7.26 9.30
N ALA A 258 5.19 -7.15 10.20
CA ALA A 258 3.97 -6.38 9.96
C ALA A 258 4.23 -4.89 9.65
N THR A 259 5.40 -4.35 10.02
CA THR A 259 5.77 -2.95 9.75
C THR A 259 5.93 -2.65 8.26
N VAL A 260 6.44 -3.61 7.48
CA VAL A 260 6.71 -3.41 6.04
C VAL A 260 5.56 -3.84 5.14
N VAL A 261 4.66 -4.71 5.64
CA VAL A 261 3.54 -5.27 4.87
C VAL A 261 2.65 -4.22 4.19
N PRO A 262 2.28 -3.08 4.82
CA PRO A 262 1.41 -2.10 4.18
C PRO A 262 1.97 -1.52 2.87
N TYR A 263 3.29 -1.58 2.66
CA TYR A 263 3.99 -0.94 1.55
C TYR A 263 4.61 -1.94 0.57
N VAL A 264 4.30 -3.23 0.70
CA VAL A 264 4.84 -4.31 -0.15
C VAL A 264 4.47 -4.16 -1.63
N SER A 265 3.41 -3.40 -1.93
CA SER A 265 2.98 -3.07 -3.29
C SER A 265 4.08 -2.42 -4.14
N LEU A 266 5.01 -1.68 -3.53
CA LEU A 266 6.20 -1.16 -4.22
C LEU A 266 7.06 -2.32 -4.77
N LEU A 267 7.33 -3.31 -3.92
CA LEU A 267 8.13 -4.47 -4.30
C LEU A 267 7.41 -5.30 -5.37
N GLU A 268 6.12 -5.56 -5.19
CA GLU A 268 5.28 -6.28 -6.15
C GLU A 268 5.35 -5.62 -7.54
N ASN A 269 5.22 -4.29 -7.62
CA ASN A 269 5.33 -3.55 -8.88
C ASN A 269 6.69 -3.70 -9.56
N LEU A 270 7.78 -3.62 -8.79
CA LEU A 270 9.13 -3.68 -9.36
C LEU A 270 9.53 -5.11 -9.75
N CYS A 271 8.94 -6.12 -9.11
CA CYS A 271 9.21 -7.52 -9.41
C CYS A 271 8.28 -8.12 -10.48
N ALA A 272 7.18 -7.44 -10.79
CA ALA A 272 6.16 -7.92 -11.70
C ALA A 272 6.67 -8.08 -13.14
N ASN A 273 6.17 -9.09 -13.85
CA ASN A 273 6.22 -9.11 -15.31
C ASN A 273 5.16 -8.16 -15.89
N ASP A 274 5.32 -7.79 -17.17
CA ASP A 274 4.45 -6.86 -17.86
C ASP A 274 3.18 -7.51 -18.46
N ALA A 275 2.95 -8.78 -18.14
CA ALA A 275 1.82 -9.56 -18.63
C ALA A 275 0.60 -9.43 -17.71
N GLY A 276 -0.59 -9.60 -18.29
CA GLY A 276 -1.84 -9.65 -17.52
C GLY A 276 -1.89 -10.78 -16.48
N SER A 277 -2.82 -10.65 -15.53
CA SER A 277 -3.07 -11.71 -14.54
C SER A 277 -3.82 -12.87 -15.17
N ALA A 278 -3.54 -14.11 -14.73
CA ALA A 278 -4.36 -15.25 -15.13
C ALA A 278 -5.79 -15.08 -14.62
N ARG A 279 -6.76 -15.25 -15.53
CA ARG A 279 -8.21 -15.23 -15.22
C ARG A 279 -8.88 -16.57 -15.48
N ASP A 280 -8.36 -17.38 -16.39
CA ASP A 280 -8.87 -18.71 -16.69
C ASP A 280 -7.79 -19.57 -17.37
N TYR A 281 -8.13 -20.82 -17.69
CA TYR A 281 -7.36 -21.75 -18.49
C TYR A 281 -8.28 -22.36 -19.56
N THR A 282 -7.78 -22.62 -20.76
CA THR A 282 -8.54 -23.31 -21.82
C THR A 282 -8.66 -24.81 -21.52
N ASP A 283 -9.51 -25.52 -22.27
CA ASP A 283 -9.65 -26.97 -22.11
C ASP A 283 -8.35 -27.74 -22.41
N ASP A 284 -7.49 -27.19 -23.27
CA ASP A 284 -6.14 -27.70 -23.57
C ASP A 284 -5.08 -27.25 -22.55
N GLY A 285 -5.47 -26.52 -21.51
CA GLY A 285 -4.56 -26.04 -20.47
C GLY A 285 -3.73 -24.82 -20.87
N GLN A 286 -4.16 -24.00 -21.83
CA GLN A 286 -3.52 -22.70 -22.11
C GLN A 286 -4.01 -21.64 -21.14
N VAL A 287 -3.12 -20.76 -20.67
CA VAL A 287 -3.51 -19.66 -19.78
C VAL A 287 -4.29 -18.58 -20.52
N VAL A 288 -5.37 -18.10 -19.93
CA VAL A 288 -6.13 -16.92 -20.37
C VAL A 288 -5.78 -15.75 -19.47
N LEU A 289 -5.25 -14.68 -20.07
CA LEU A 289 -4.83 -13.47 -19.36
C LEU A 289 -5.89 -12.37 -19.39
N SER A 290 -5.88 -11.52 -18.36
CA SER A 290 -6.54 -10.22 -18.39
C SER A 290 -5.81 -9.26 -19.32
N GLU A 291 -6.50 -8.18 -19.72
CA GLU A 291 -5.85 -7.05 -20.37
C GLU A 291 -4.80 -6.42 -19.44
N ARG A 292 -3.81 -5.77 -20.06
CA ARG A 292 -2.77 -5.04 -19.37
C ARG A 292 -3.27 -3.65 -19.00
N LEU A 293 -3.18 -3.30 -17.72
CA LEU A 293 -3.60 -1.99 -17.22
C LEU A 293 -2.44 -1.01 -17.00
N ILE A 294 -1.20 -1.50 -16.85
CA ILE A 294 -0.02 -0.65 -16.66
C ILE A 294 0.57 -0.22 -18.00
N GLY A 295 0.86 1.08 -18.12
CA GLY A 295 1.42 1.69 -19.33
C GLY A 295 2.82 1.18 -19.68
N GLU A 296 3.17 1.24 -20.97
CA GLU A 296 4.43 0.71 -21.50
C GLU A 296 5.67 1.36 -20.85
N SER A 297 5.63 2.69 -20.65
CA SER A 297 6.71 3.46 -20.02
C SER A 297 7.06 2.96 -18.61
N GLN A 298 6.06 2.66 -17.77
CA GLN A 298 6.32 2.13 -16.42
C GLN A 298 6.97 0.75 -16.48
N SER A 299 6.53 -0.13 -17.39
CA SER A 299 7.13 -1.46 -17.52
C SER A 299 8.56 -1.42 -18.07
N GLN A 300 8.88 -0.49 -18.98
CA GLN A 300 10.26 -0.28 -19.43
C GLN A 300 11.15 0.19 -18.27
N ARG A 301 10.68 1.13 -17.43
CA ARG A 301 11.38 1.56 -16.21
C ARG A 301 11.56 0.40 -15.21
N ALA A 302 10.54 -0.43 -15.00
CA ALA A 302 10.65 -1.61 -14.16
C ALA A 302 11.67 -2.62 -14.70
N ALA A 303 11.71 -2.86 -16.01
CA ALA A 303 12.69 -3.74 -16.64
C ALA A 303 14.14 -3.23 -16.47
N GLN A 304 14.37 -1.92 -16.49
CA GLN A 304 15.67 -1.32 -16.20
C GLN A 304 16.11 -1.63 -14.76
N VAL A 305 15.20 -1.47 -13.79
CA VAL A 305 15.43 -1.82 -12.38
C VAL A 305 15.73 -3.32 -12.23
N GLN A 306 14.96 -4.18 -12.90
CA GLN A 306 15.16 -5.64 -12.87
C GLN A 306 16.51 -6.03 -13.44
N ALA A 307 16.94 -5.43 -14.56
CA ALA A 307 18.26 -5.68 -15.15
C ALA A 307 19.39 -5.33 -14.17
N GLN A 308 19.30 -4.17 -13.52
CA GLN A 308 20.27 -3.75 -12.49
C GLN A 308 20.26 -4.66 -11.26
N CYS A 309 19.09 -5.19 -10.88
CA CYS A 309 18.97 -6.20 -9.83
C CYS A 309 19.71 -7.49 -10.20
N LEU A 310 19.54 -7.99 -11.42
CA LEU A 310 20.21 -9.22 -11.88
C LEU A 310 21.74 -9.05 -12.02
N ASP A 311 22.19 -7.86 -12.42
CA ASP A 311 23.62 -7.51 -12.37
C ASP A 311 24.18 -7.66 -10.96
N PHE A 312 23.47 -7.15 -9.95
CA PHE A 312 23.89 -7.30 -8.56
C PHE A 312 23.92 -8.77 -8.13
N VAL A 313 22.89 -9.56 -8.47
CA VAL A 313 22.84 -10.99 -8.08
C VAL A 313 24.05 -11.74 -8.62
N ARG A 314 24.43 -11.50 -9.89
CA ARG A 314 25.64 -12.07 -10.49
C ARG A 314 26.92 -11.61 -9.79
N ASP A 315 27.05 -10.31 -9.55
CA ASP A 315 28.23 -9.74 -8.90
C ASP A 315 28.40 -10.26 -7.47
N ALA A 316 27.30 -10.39 -6.72
CA ALA A 316 27.29 -10.94 -5.36
C ALA A 316 27.69 -12.42 -5.35
N GLN A 317 27.14 -13.21 -6.28
CA GLN A 317 27.49 -14.63 -6.42
C GLN A 317 28.99 -14.81 -6.72
N ALA A 318 29.52 -14.04 -7.67
CA ALA A 318 30.93 -14.06 -8.01
C ALA A 318 31.81 -13.62 -6.83
N PHE A 319 31.45 -12.51 -6.17
CA PHE A 319 32.20 -11.96 -5.05
C PHE A 319 32.26 -12.94 -3.86
N PHE A 320 31.15 -13.60 -3.53
CA PHE A 320 31.10 -14.53 -2.40
C PHE A 320 31.70 -15.90 -2.71
N ALA A 321 31.79 -16.31 -3.98
CA ALA A 321 32.50 -17.53 -4.37
C ALA A 321 34.00 -17.48 -4.01
N ASP A 322 34.61 -16.30 -4.07
CA ASP A 322 36.03 -16.09 -3.73
C ASP A 322 36.26 -15.85 -2.22
N CYS A 323 35.19 -15.73 -1.44
CA CYS A 323 35.29 -15.44 -0.01
C CYS A 323 35.60 -16.71 0.79
N LEU A 324 36.66 -16.70 1.61
CA LEU A 324 36.99 -17.81 2.53
C LEU A 324 35.84 -18.20 3.46
N ARG A 325 35.00 -17.22 3.83
CA ARG A 325 33.81 -17.40 4.65
C ARG A 325 32.68 -16.56 4.03
N PRO A 326 31.77 -17.16 3.25
CA PRO A 326 30.61 -16.44 2.74
C PRO A 326 29.69 -16.00 3.90
N PRO A 327 28.81 -15.00 3.69
CA PRO A 327 27.87 -14.54 4.71
C PRO A 327 26.96 -15.66 5.20
N SER A 328 26.59 -15.63 6.48
CA SER A 328 25.62 -16.60 7.01
C SER A 328 24.21 -16.33 6.47
N PRO A 329 23.32 -17.35 6.42
CA PRO A 329 21.92 -17.17 6.03
C PRO A 329 21.20 -16.08 6.83
N GLU A 330 21.47 -15.97 8.14
CA GLU A 330 20.90 -14.94 9.01
C GLU A 330 21.38 -13.55 8.62
N SER A 331 22.65 -13.40 8.23
CA SER A 331 23.19 -12.13 7.76
C SER A 331 22.55 -11.70 6.44
N LEU A 332 22.30 -12.64 5.52
CA LEU A 332 21.63 -12.34 4.25
C LEU A 332 20.16 -11.96 4.46
N ARG A 333 19.45 -12.67 5.35
CA ARG A 333 18.09 -12.32 5.77
C ARG A 333 18.03 -10.92 6.34
N ASP A 334 18.90 -10.59 7.28
CA ASP A 334 18.91 -9.28 7.93
C ASP A 334 19.23 -8.16 6.92
N ALA A 335 20.15 -8.39 5.99
CA ALA A 335 20.43 -7.46 4.91
C ALA A 335 19.19 -7.24 4.01
N ALA A 336 18.49 -8.31 3.62
CA ALA A 336 17.27 -8.21 2.83
C ALA A 336 16.17 -7.44 3.59
N PHE A 337 16.00 -7.72 4.88
CA PHE A 337 14.97 -7.06 5.68
C PHE A 337 15.28 -5.56 5.92
N ALA A 338 16.55 -5.25 6.17
CA ALA A 338 17.04 -3.87 6.28
C ALA A 338 16.83 -3.08 4.98
N GLU A 339 17.15 -3.68 3.82
CA GLU A 339 16.93 -3.04 2.51
C GLU A 339 15.47 -2.83 2.21
N LEU A 340 14.63 -3.82 2.50
CA LEU A 340 13.20 -3.72 2.27
C LEU A 340 12.60 -2.55 3.04
N ALA A 341 12.90 -2.45 4.34
CA ALA A 341 12.42 -1.35 5.17
C ALA A 341 13.03 -0.01 4.76
N ARG A 342 14.32 0.02 4.38
CA ARG A 342 14.97 1.24 3.90
C ARG A 342 14.33 1.74 2.61
N LEU A 343 14.09 0.88 1.63
CA LEU A 343 13.47 1.26 0.36
C LEU A 343 12.05 1.79 0.57
N MET A 344 11.28 1.17 1.48
CA MET A 344 9.90 1.55 1.74
C MET A 344 9.76 2.84 2.55
N PHE A 345 10.52 3.00 3.63
CA PHE A 345 10.38 4.14 4.55
C PHE A 345 11.39 5.25 4.33
N LEU A 346 12.59 4.90 3.85
CA LEU A 346 13.72 5.83 3.75
C LEU A 346 14.29 5.88 2.32
N PRO A 347 13.45 6.06 1.28
CA PRO A 347 13.95 6.23 -0.08
C PRO A 347 14.77 7.53 -0.19
N GLY A 348 15.79 7.50 -1.04
CA GLY A 348 16.56 8.67 -1.44
C GLY A 348 15.83 9.50 -2.50
N GLU A 349 16.29 10.72 -2.73
CA GLU A 349 15.69 11.66 -3.69
C GLU A 349 15.65 11.08 -5.11
N GLY A 350 16.77 10.58 -5.63
CA GLY A 350 16.80 9.95 -6.96
C GLY A 350 15.94 8.68 -7.08
N GLU A 351 15.69 7.97 -5.97
CA GLU A 351 14.76 6.83 -5.96
C GLU A 351 13.32 7.31 -6.05
N LEU A 352 12.98 8.36 -5.31
CA LEU A 352 11.69 9.01 -5.40
C LEU A 352 11.48 9.57 -6.82
N ASP A 353 12.49 10.19 -7.44
CA ASP A 353 12.35 10.78 -8.79
C ASP A 353 12.09 9.66 -9.81
N PHE A 354 12.81 8.55 -9.64
CA PHE A 354 12.62 7.38 -10.48
C PHE A 354 11.27 6.69 -10.27
N LEU A 355 10.64 6.77 -9.10
CA LEU A 355 9.35 6.12 -8.85
C LEU A 355 8.15 7.03 -9.13
N GLU A 356 8.37 8.30 -9.46
CA GLU A 356 7.30 9.25 -9.74
C GLU A 356 6.42 8.78 -10.91
N GLY A 357 5.10 8.90 -10.71
CA GLY A 357 4.07 8.49 -11.66
C GLY A 357 3.78 6.98 -11.72
N PHE A 358 4.44 6.14 -10.91
CA PHE A 358 4.12 4.71 -10.85
C PHE A 358 2.68 4.48 -10.32
N GLN A 359 1.98 3.53 -10.93
CA GLN A 359 0.63 3.10 -10.56
C GLN A 359 0.59 1.60 -10.29
N LEU A 360 -0.28 1.16 -9.38
CA LEU A 360 -0.63 -0.23 -9.14
C LEU A 360 -2.01 -0.54 -9.72
N ASP A 361 -2.11 -1.68 -10.38
CA ASP A 361 -3.37 -2.33 -10.77
C ASP A 361 -3.91 -3.24 -9.65
N MET A 362 -5.15 -3.01 -9.21
CA MET A 362 -5.81 -3.82 -8.18
C MET A 362 -6.38 -5.14 -8.73
N ASN A 363 -5.69 -6.24 -8.47
CA ASN A 363 -5.96 -7.57 -9.05
C ASN A 363 -7.06 -8.36 -8.35
N LEU A 364 -8.28 -7.85 -8.39
CA LEU A 364 -9.46 -8.56 -7.89
C LEU A 364 -10.51 -8.80 -8.98
N GLY A 365 -10.10 -8.71 -10.26
CA GLY A 365 -10.98 -8.83 -11.42
C GLY A 365 -11.64 -7.51 -11.80
N THR A 366 -11.01 -6.38 -11.48
CA THR A 366 -11.46 -4.99 -11.65
C THR A 366 -10.39 -4.20 -12.40
N SER A 367 -10.70 -3.00 -12.89
CA SER A 367 -9.77 -2.14 -13.64
C SER A 367 -9.23 -0.95 -12.84
N ASP A 368 -9.30 -1.02 -11.51
CA ASP A 368 -8.93 0.09 -10.63
C ASP A 368 -7.40 0.29 -10.63
N ARG A 369 -6.98 1.56 -10.74
CA ARG A 369 -5.58 1.96 -10.67
C ARG A 369 -5.38 2.90 -9.50
N LEU A 370 -4.39 2.60 -8.66
CA LEU A 370 -4.00 3.44 -7.54
C LEU A 370 -2.60 3.98 -7.79
N GLN A 371 -2.38 5.26 -7.48
CA GLN A 371 -1.05 5.83 -7.55
C GLN A 371 -0.18 5.29 -6.41
N LEU A 372 1.11 5.10 -6.70
CA LEU A 372 2.06 4.70 -5.67
C LEU A 372 2.22 5.82 -4.64
N PHE A 373 2.55 7.03 -5.08
CA PHE A 373 2.60 8.23 -4.25
C PHE A 373 2.48 9.49 -5.13
N ASP A 374 2.21 10.62 -4.49
CA ASP A 374 2.22 11.97 -5.08
C ASP A 374 2.84 12.95 -4.08
N ARG A 375 3.97 13.56 -4.46
CA ARG A 375 4.73 14.45 -3.57
C ARG A 375 3.96 15.71 -3.23
N GLU A 376 3.38 16.36 -4.22
CA GLU A 376 2.70 17.63 -4.04
C GLU A 376 1.38 17.43 -3.31
N ALA A 377 0.64 16.37 -3.62
CA ALA A 377 -0.55 16.00 -2.86
C ALA A 377 -0.22 15.64 -1.41
N GLY A 378 0.90 14.94 -1.17
CA GLY A 378 1.40 14.62 0.16
C GLY A 378 1.78 15.87 0.98
N LEU A 379 2.56 16.79 0.40
CA LEU A 379 2.92 18.06 1.03
C LEU A 379 1.69 18.94 1.28
N SER A 380 0.76 19.00 0.34
CA SER A 380 -0.52 19.69 0.49
C SER A 380 -1.36 19.10 1.63
N GLY A 381 -1.47 17.76 1.68
CA GLY A 381 -2.14 17.03 2.74
C GLY A 381 -1.51 17.30 4.11
N LEU A 382 -0.18 17.26 4.21
CA LEU A 382 0.57 17.59 5.41
C LEU A 382 0.30 19.02 5.89
N ARG A 383 0.30 20.00 4.99
CA ARG A 383 -0.03 21.40 5.33
C ARG A 383 -1.47 21.54 5.82
N ARG A 384 -2.43 20.83 5.22
CA ARG A 384 -3.86 20.92 5.58
C ARG A 384 -4.21 20.19 6.87
N ARG A 385 -3.70 18.98 7.09
CA ARG A 385 -4.22 18.03 8.09
C ARG A 385 -3.16 17.41 8.99
N GLY A 386 -1.88 17.80 8.85
CA GLY A 386 -0.77 17.09 9.49
C GLY A 386 -0.72 15.64 9.01
N LEU A 387 -0.35 14.68 9.86
CA LEU A 387 -0.28 13.26 9.47
C LEU A 387 -1.62 12.62 9.10
N ASN A 388 -2.77 13.25 9.37
CA ASN A 388 -4.09 12.64 9.14
C ASN A 388 -4.57 12.72 7.69
N PHE A 389 -3.73 13.17 6.76
CA PHE A 389 -4.10 13.25 5.35
C PHE A 389 -4.19 11.88 4.65
N MET A 390 -3.66 10.82 5.28
CA MET A 390 -3.52 9.49 4.71
C MET A 390 -4.84 8.69 4.77
N GLU A 391 -5.82 9.08 3.95
CA GLU A 391 -7.13 8.42 3.87
C GLU A 391 -7.05 7.03 3.22
N ARG A 392 -7.97 6.13 3.63
CA ARG A 392 -8.15 4.79 3.06
C ARG A 392 -9.44 4.69 2.24
N ASN A 393 -9.47 5.36 1.09
CA ASN A 393 -10.55 5.30 0.11
C ASN A 393 -10.05 4.91 -1.28
N ASP A 394 -10.89 4.97 -2.32
CA ASP A 394 -10.51 4.55 -3.68
C ASP A 394 -9.52 5.50 -4.38
N GLU A 395 -9.20 6.65 -3.77
CA GLU A 395 -8.17 7.60 -4.21
C GLU A 395 -6.90 7.50 -3.34
N MET A 396 -6.84 6.50 -2.45
CA MET A 396 -5.68 6.30 -1.58
C MET A 396 -4.40 6.08 -2.38
N ARG A 397 -3.28 6.53 -1.80
CA ARG A 397 -1.95 6.27 -2.33
C ARG A 397 -1.27 5.20 -1.50
N LEU A 398 -0.42 4.42 -2.14
CA LEU A 398 0.06 3.16 -1.60
C LEU A 398 1.39 3.24 -0.84
N LEU A 399 2.14 4.33 -1.00
CA LEU A 399 3.48 4.52 -0.45
C LEU A 399 3.58 5.86 0.29
N TYR A 400 2.72 6.06 1.30
CA TYR A 400 2.77 7.26 2.14
C TYR A 400 4.13 7.58 2.78
N PRO A 401 5.00 6.62 3.16
CA PRO A 401 6.32 6.97 3.65
C PRO A 401 7.17 7.73 2.64
N ALA A 402 6.97 7.54 1.33
CA ALA A 402 7.64 8.33 0.29
C ALA A 402 7.19 9.80 0.30
N GLU A 403 5.89 10.05 0.51
CA GLU A 403 5.34 11.41 0.65
C GLU A 403 5.85 12.07 1.91
N LEU A 404 5.81 11.36 3.04
CA LEU A 404 6.36 11.87 4.30
C LEU A 404 7.85 12.14 4.20
N ARG A 405 8.61 11.29 3.50
CA ARG A 405 10.05 11.46 3.30
C ARG A 405 10.38 12.74 2.55
N THR A 406 9.49 13.16 1.64
CA THR A 406 9.58 14.46 0.94
C THR A 406 9.43 15.63 1.92
N GLY A 407 8.53 15.51 2.90
CA GLY A 407 8.36 16.52 3.95
C GLY A 407 9.45 16.53 5.03
N GLY A 408 10.07 15.39 5.33
CA GLY A 408 11.13 15.29 6.34
C GLY A 408 11.47 13.86 6.75
N LEU A 409 12.66 13.65 7.30
CA LEU A 409 13.08 12.33 7.79
C LEU A 409 12.24 11.91 9.01
N GLU A 410 12.00 12.85 9.92
CA GLU A 410 11.24 12.69 11.14
C GLU A 410 9.80 12.23 10.91
N LEU A 411 9.16 12.69 9.82
CA LEU A 411 7.79 12.29 9.49
C LEU A 411 7.72 10.81 9.10
N SER A 412 8.62 10.37 8.22
CA SER A 412 8.68 8.96 7.82
C SER A 412 9.10 8.04 8.99
N MET A 413 10.05 8.49 9.82
CA MET A 413 10.48 7.75 11.01
C MET A 413 9.34 7.62 12.04
N THR A 414 8.53 8.67 12.22
CA THR A 414 7.34 8.61 13.08
C THR A 414 6.33 7.59 12.56
N LEU A 415 6.05 7.58 11.25
CA LEU A 415 5.17 6.58 10.65
C LEU A 415 5.73 5.16 10.81
N MET A 416 7.04 4.98 10.61
CA MET A 416 7.71 3.69 10.85
C MET A 416 7.56 3.26 12.31
N ALA A 417 7.73 4.17 13.28
CA ALA A 417 7.55 3.90 14.69
C ALA A 417 6.10 3.55 15.05
N GLN A 418 5.12 4.25 14.48
CA GLN A 418 3.69 3.93 14.65
C GLN A 418 3.38 2.49 14.21
N HIS A 419 3.85 2.09 13.03
CA HIS A 419 3.69 0.72 12.54
C HIS A 419 4.42 -0.28 13.44
N ARG A 420 5.69 -0.03 13.76
CA ARG A 420 6.56 -0.94 14.52
C ARG A 420 6.12 -1.15 15.96
N PHE A 421 5.64 -0.11 16.63
CA PHE A 421 5.32 -0.15 18.06
C PHE A 421 3.82 -0.03 18.36
N SER A 422 2.96 0.05 17.34
CA SER A 422 1.52 0.25 17.51
C SER A 422 1.18 1.56 18.23
N LEU A 423 1.95 2.61 17.98
CA LEU A 423 1.72 3.90 18.63
C LEU A 423 0.44 4.53 18.05
N ASP A 424 -0.58 4.63 18.90
CA ASP A 424 -1.77 5.42 18.62
C ASP A 424 -1.49 6.85 19.08
N ILE A 425 -1.08 7.72 18.14
CA ILE A 425 -0.72 9.11 18.42
C ILE A 425 -1.94 9.98 18.11
N PRO A 426 -2.62 10.56 19.13
CA PRO A 426 -3.77 11.42 18.90
C PRO A 426 -3.37 12.69 18.15
N ILE A 427 -4.27 13.18 17.29
CA ILE A 427 -4.08 14.42 16.52
C ILE A 427 -3.79 15.61 17.45
N SER A 428 -4.53 15.70 18.56
CA SER A 428 -4.40 16.77 19.54
C SER A 428 -2.98 16.86 20.14
N GLU A 429 -2.27 15.74 20.20
CA GLU A 429 -0.93 15.61 20.78
C GLU A 429 0.19 15.70 19.73
N TRP A 430 -0.14 15.84 18.44
CA TRP A 430 0.86 15.96 17.38
C TRP A 430 1.79 17.17 17.56
N SER A 431 1.22 18.27 18.03
CA SER A 431 1.97 19.51 18.26
C SER A 431 1.33 20.34 19.35
N HIS A 432 2.17 20.84 20.27
CA HIS A 432 1.80 21.87 21.24
C HIS A 432 1.86 23.28 20.66
N ARG A 433 2.32 23.46 19.42
CA ARG A 433 2.33 24.76 18.77
C ARG A 433 0.90 25.10 18.36
N ARG A 434 0.41 26.19 18.92
CA ARG A 434 -0.93 26.74 18.67
C ARG A 434 -0.82 28.16 18.14
N GLU A 435 -1.81 28.55 17.35
CA GLU A 435 -1.97 29.91 16.89
C GLU A 435 -3.44 30.34 17.01
N ALA A 436 -3.71 31.40 17.75
CA ALA A 436 -5.08 31.86 18.00
C ALA A 436 -5.41 33.16 17.25
N PHE A 437 -6.65 33.29 16.83
CA PHE A 437 -7.22 34.52 16.30
C PHE A 437 -8.70 34.62 16.67
N GLU A 438 -9.24 35.84 16.62
CA GLU A 438 -10.65 36.07 16.95
C GLU A 438 -11.56 35.88 15.73
N MET A 439 -12.75 35.38 15.99
CA MET A 439 -13.83 35.21 15.02
C MET A 439 -15.10 35.87 15.55
N ILE A 440 -15.76 36.67 14.71
CA ILE A 440 -17.12 37.14 14.99
C ILE A 440 -18.13 36.19 14.36
N VAL A 441 -19.12 35.75 15.13
CA VAL A 441 -20.22 34.89 14.69
C VAL A 441 -21.49 35.72 14.68
N MET A 442 -22.19 35.76 13.56
CA MET A 442 -23.41 36.55 13.38
C MET A 442 -24.59 35.67 12.95
N LYS A 443 -25.75 35.90 13.57
CA LYS A 443 -27.04 35.30 13.17
C LYS A 443 -28.15 36.34 13.32
N GLY A 444 -28.56 36.94 12.21
CA GLY A 444 -29.48 38.09 12.23
C GLY A 444 -28.84 39.27 12.98
N GLU A 445 -29.53 39.83 13.97
CA GLU A 445 -29.03 40.97 14.75
C GLU A 445 -28.10 40.59 15.92
N ARG A 446 -27.90 39.29 16.17
CA ARG A 446 -27.03 38.83 17.26
C ARG A 446 -25.62 38.58 16.73
N SER A 447 -24.63 39.08 17.47
CA SER A 447 -23.22 38.76 17.25
C SER A 447 -22.54 38.30 18.54
N SER A 448 -21.59 37.38 18.42
CA SER A 448 -20.66 37.00 19.49
C SER A 448 -19.23 36.98 18.97
N LEU A 449 -18.26 37.20 19.86
CA LEU A 449 -16.84 37.13 19.56
C LEU A 449 -16.28 35.87 20.22
N GLU A 450 -15.64 35.02 19.43
CA GLU A 450 -15.07 33.75 19.85
C GLU A 450 -13.57 33.72 19.54
N SER A 451 -12.77 33.07 20.39
CA SER A 451 -11.36 32.81 20.13
C SER A 451 -11.21 31.43 19.49
N ILE A 452 -10.61 31.38 18.30
CA ILE A 452 -10.36 30.14 17.57
C ILE A 452 -8.87 29.82 17.61
N GLU A 453 -8.55 28.56 17.89
CA GLU A 453 -7.18 28.06 17.94
C GLU A 453 -6.90 27.13 16.76
N GLY A 454 -5.82 27.42 16.04
CA GLY A 454 -5.22 26.55 15.03
C GLY A 454 -4.11 25.70 15.61
N GLN A 455 -4.05 24.43 15.21
CA GLN A 455 -2.97 23.51 15.54
C GLN A 455 -1.91 23.51 14.44
N ALA A 456 -0.62 23.53 14.81
CA ALA A 456 0.45 23.42 13.84
C ALA A 456 0.41 22.08 13.09
N THR A 457 0.59 22.15 11.77
CA THR A 457 0.59 21.01 10.86
C THR A 457 2.00 20.76 10.31
N HIS A 458 2.35 21.37 9.18
CA HIS A 458 3.63 21.21 8.48
C HIS A 458 4.07 22.53 7.83
N ASP A 459 5.38 22.72 7.61
CA ASP A 459 5.94 23.88 6.89
C ASP A 459 5.51 25.26 7.45
N GLY A 460 5.35 25.31 8.78
CA GLY A 460 4.91 26.49 9.51
C GLY A 460 3.41 26.78 9.45
N TYR A 461 2.62 25.96 8.75
CA TYR A 461 1.17 26.10 8.70
C TYR A 461 0.49 25.61 9.98
N PHE A 462 -0.71 26.16 10.20
CA PHE A 462 -1.65 25.84 11.24
C PHE A 462 -3.02 25.55 10.59
N ALA A 463 -3.75 24.59 11.14
CA ALA A 463 -5.13 24.31 10.76
C ALA A 463 -6.06 24.62 11.92
N ALA A 464 -6.94 25.60 11.73
CA ALA A 464 -8.04 25.91 12.64
C ALA A 464 -9.32 25.26 12.11
N VAL A 465 -10.03 24.51 12.96
CA VAL A 465 -11.29 23.84 12.60
C VAL A 465 -12.38 24.33 13.55
N PHE A 466 -13.46 24.89 13.00
CA PHE A 466 -14.56 25.43 13.77
C PHE A 466 -15.92 25.11 13.13
N PRO A 467 -16.97 24.87 13.93
CA PRO A 467 -18.28 24.49 13.41
C PRO A 467 -18.97 25.67 12.72
N ILE A 468 -19.65 25.40 11.60
CA ILE A 468 -20.51 26.38 10.90
C ILE A 468 -22.00 26.00 10.94
N GLY A 469 -22.33 24.93 11.67
CA GLY A 469 -23.68 24.39 11.76
C GLY A 469 -24.20 23.97 10.38
N LYS A 470 -25.44 24.33 10.06
CA LYS A 470 -26.07 24.08 8.75
C LYS A 470 -25.81 25.20 7.73
N GLY A 471 -24.79 26.05 7.96
CA GLY A 471 -24.47 27.19 7.09
C GLY A 471 -25.38 28.40 7.29
N GLU A 472 -25.99 28.56 8.46
CA GLU A 472 -26.91 29.67 8.78
C GLU A 472 -26.22 30.88 9.42
N LEU A 473 -24.90 30.81 9.62
CA LEU A 473 -24.11 31.78 10.36
C LEU A 473 -23.20 32.53 9.38
N ASP A 474 -23.15 33.85 9.52
CA ASP A 474 -22.11 34.67 8.92
C ASP A 474 -20.92 34.69 9.88
N LEU A 475 -19.73 34.34 9.39
CA LEU A 475 -18.51 34.23 10.21
C LEU A 475 -17.46 35.20 9.70
N GLY A 476 -16.97 36.10 10.55
CA GLY A 476 -15.87 37.01 10.22
C GLY A 476 -14.59 36.63 10.96
N LEU A 477 -13.54 36.23 10.25
CA LEU A 477 -12.23 35.93 10.83
C LEU A 477 -11.46 37.26 10.97
N LEU A 478 -11.25 37.74 12.20
CA LEU A 478 -10.61 39.03 12.50
C LEU A 478 -9.07 38.92 12.43
N LEU A 479 -8.56 38.63 11.25
CA LEU A 479 -7.14 38.36 11.01
C LEU A 479 -6.25 39.58 11.26
N GLY A 480 -6.75 40.78 10.94
CA GLY A 480 -6.00 42.02 11.05
C GLY A 480 -5.58 42.41 12.45
N LYS A 481 -6.28 41.92 13.49
CA LYS A 481 -5.91 42.15 14.90
C LYS A 481 -4.57 41.50 15.23
N THR A 482 -4.33 40.30 14.73
CA THR A 482 -3.15 39.50 15.05
C THR A 482 -2.05 39.63 13.99
N TYR A 483 -2.43 39.78 12.72
CA TYR A 483 -1.50 39.68 11.59
C TYR A 483 -1.43 40.98 10.77
N ALA A 484 -0.22 41.33 10.35
CA ALA A 484 -0.01 42.28 9.26
C ALA A 484 0.06 41.52 7.93
N TRP A 485 0.70 40.34 7.93
CA TRP A 485 0.79 39.45 6.77
C TRP A 485 0.53 38.01 7.19
N ILE A 486 -0.31 37.33 6.41
CA ILE A 486 -0.70 35.94 6.62
C ILE A 486 -0.75 35.24 5.27
N GLN A 487 -0.32 33.99 5.22
CA GLN A 487 -0.46 33.16 4.03
C GLN A 487 -1.55 32.11 4.26
N VAL A 488 -2.62 32.15 3.48
CA VAL A 488 -3.75 31.23 3.54
C VAL A 488 -3.60 30.15 2.47
N PHE A 489 -3.35 28.93 2.93
CA PHE A 489 -3.18 27.78 2.03
C PHE A 489 -4.49 27.34 1.41
N GLY A 490 -5.55 27.27 2.22
CA GLY A 490 -6.87 26.84 1.80
C GLY A 490 -7.91 27.04 2.89
N VAL A 491 -9.17 27.12 2.47
CA VAL A 491 -10.32 27.24 3.35
C VAL A 491 -11.36 26.23 2.89
N GLU A 492 -11.58 25.18 3.67
CA GLU A 492 -12.43 24.06 3.28
C GLU A 492 -13.68 23.99 4.16
N LEU A 493 -14.84 23.78 3.55
CA LEU A 493 -16.04 23.34 4.26
C LEU A 493 -16.09 21.81 4.24
N VAL A 494 -16.23 21.19 5.41
CA VAL A 494 -16.18 19.74 5.59
C VAL A 494 -17.45 19.28 6.29
N ALA A 495 -18.13 18.26 5.74
CA ALA A 495 -19.28 17.66 6.40
C ALA A 495 -18.86 17.07 7.77
N LEU A 496 -19.62 17.35 8.83
CA LEU A 496 -19.25 17.01 10.21
C LEU A 496 -19.17 15.50 10.43
N ASP A 497 -20.01 14.72 9.77
CA ASP A 497 -20.00 13.25 9.82
C ASP A 497 -18.80 12.61 9.09
N SER A 498 -18.10 13.41 8.28
CA SER A 498 -16.97 12.99 7.46
C SER A 498 -15.65 13.55 7.97
N LEU A 499 -15.68 14.48 8.94
CA LEU A 499 -14.50 15.11 9.53
C LEU A 499 -13.58 14.07 10.19
N MET A 500 -12.30 14.11 9.86
CA MET A 500 -11.25 13.16 10.26
C MET A 500 -11.54 11.69 9.89
N SER A 501 -12.40 11.45 8.90
CA SER A 501 -12.68 10.12 8.36
C SER A 501 -11.92 9.84 7.07
N ASP A 502 -11.91 8.57 6.64
CA ASP A 502 -11.35 8.14 5.34
C ASP A 502 -12.10 8.71 4.12
N ARG A 503 -13.16 9.51 4.32
CA ARG A 503 -13.95 10.11 3.23
C ARG A 503 -13.95 11.63 3.27
N GLU A 504 -13.14 12.23 4.13
CA GLU A 504 -13.17 13.65 4.37
C GLU A 504 -12.92 14.45 3.08
N SER A 505 -11.90 14.09 2.30
CA SER A 505 -11.57 14.74 1.02
C SER A 505 -12.76 14.81 0.05
N ARG A 506 -13.55 13.74 -0.06
CA ARG A 506 -14.73 13.65 -0.93
C ARG A 506 -15.91 14.48 -0.45
N HIS A 507 -15.92 14.82 0.84
CA HIS A 507 -16.96 15.61 1.50
C HIS A 507 -16.43 16.99 1.94
N SER A 508 -15.35 17.44 1.30
CA SER A 508 -14.74 18.75 1.50
C SER A 508 -14.95 19.64 0.28
N MET A 509 -15.15 20.94 0.50
CA MET A 509 -15.32 21.95 -0.54
C MET A 509 -14.38 23.13 -0.28
N GLU A 510 -13.45 23.40 -1.20
CA GLU A 510 -12.58 24.58 -1.14
C GLU A 510 -13.39 25.84 -1.45
N ILE A 511 -13.27 26.85 -0.59
CA ILE A 511 -14.07 28.07 -0.62
C ILE A 511 -13.24 29.34 -0.39
N ARG A 512 -11.90 29.26 -0.37
CA ARG A 512 -11.05 30.45 -0.13
C ARG A 512 -11.43 31.62 -1.03
N ASP A 513 -11.64 31.36 -2.31
CA ASP A 513 -11.91 32.39 -3.31
C ASP A 513 -13.37 32.92 -3.22
N ALA A 514 -14.23 32.27 -2.44
CA ALA A 514 -15.59 32.73 -2.14
C ALA A 514 -15.69 33.60 -0.88
N LEU A 515 -14.59 33.76 -0.14
CA LEU A 515 -14.55 34.63 1.04
C LEU A 515 -14.62 36.10 0.63
N ILE A 516 -15.36 36.89 1.42
CA ILE A 516 -15.39 38.34 1.27
C ILE A 516 -14.24 38.92 2.09
N LEU A 517 -13.27 39.51 1.42
CA LEU A 517 -12.09 40.10 2.03
C LEU A 517 -12.34 41.59 2.29
N ASP A 518 -12.47 41.98 3.56
CA ASP A 518 -12.62 43.38 3.97
C ASP A 518 -11.34 43.90 4.61
N GLY A 519 -10.79 44.99 4.06
CA GLY A 519 -9.51 45.54 4.47
C GLY A 519 -8.30 44.61 4.26
N ILE A 520 -8.45 43.51 3.51
CA ILE A 520 -7.38 42.56 3.17
C ILE A 520 -7.06 42.68 1.68
N ARG A 521 -5.78 42.78 1.34
CA ARG A 521 -5.30 42.71 -0.06
C ARG A 521 -4.69 41.34 -0.32
N ASP A 522 -5.17 40.66 -1.35
CA ASP A 522 -4.59 39.40 -1.82
C ASP A 522 -3.51 39.67 -2.86
N HIS A 523 -2.27 39.26 -2.56
CA HIS A 523 -1.10 39.40 -3.43
C HIS A 523 -0.86 38.16 -4.30
N GLY A 524 -1.82 37.22 -4.33
CA GLY A 524 -1.74 35.95 -5.04
C GLY A 524 -1.15 34.82 -4.20
N GLN A 525 -1.40 33.58 -4.61
CA GLN A 525 -0.95 32.36 -3.92
C GLN A 525 -1.34 32.31 -2.42
N GLY A 526 -2.43 33.00 -2.06
CA GLY A 526 -2.93 33.09 -0.70
C GLY A 526 -2.13 34.02 0.22
N LEU A 527 -1.21 34.85 -0.30
CA LEU A 527 -0.50 35.83 0.53
C LEU A 527 -1.38 37.07 0.75
N TRP A 528 -1.86 37.22 1.98
CA TRP A 528 -2.79 38.28 2.37
C TRP A 528 -2.12 39.34 3.25
N GLU A 529 -2.27 40.59 2.83
CA GLU A 529 -1.87 41.78 3.58
C GLU A 529 -3.09 42.36 4.30
N CYS A 530 -3.05 42.38 5.63
CA CYS A 530 -4.08 43.01 6.45
C CYS A 530 -3.77 44.51 6.58
N SER A 531 -4.57 45.36 5.94
CA SER A 531 -4.36 46.83 5.92
C SER A 531 -4.39 47.47 7.32
N GLY A 532 -5.15 46.90 8.27
CA GLY A 532 -5.23 47.40 9.64
C GLY A 532 -5.81 46.37 10.63
N PRO A 533 -5.96 46.74 11.91
CA PRO A 533 -6.53 45.86 12.94
C PRO A 533 -7.96 45.38 12.67
N ALA A 534 -8.71 46.11 11.85
CA ALA A 534 -10.09 45.77 11.49
C ALA A 534 -10.21 44.84 10.27
N SER A 535 -9.10 44.52 9.61
CA SER A 535 -9.11 43.65 8.42
C SER A 535 -9.66 42.26 8.77
N LEU A 536 -10.64 41.77 8.01
CA LEU A 536 -11.29 40.50 8.25
C LEU A 536 -11.62 39.75 6.95
N ALA A 537 -11.65 38.42 7.04
CA ALA A 537 -12.15 37.55 5.98
C ALA A 537 -13.51 36.99 6.40
N MET A 538 -14.55 37.23 5.61
CA MET A 538 -15.91 36.84 5.93
C MET A 538 -16.35 35.64 5.11
N LEU A 539 -16.88 34.63 5.81
CA LEU A 539 -17.61 33.49 5.28
C LEU A 539 -19.12 33.77 5.39
N PRO A 540 -19.81 34.06 4.28
CA PRO A 540 -21.23 34.37 4.31
C PRO A 540 -22.10 33.16 4.67
N ALA A 541 -23.23 33.43 5.32
CA ALA A 541 -24.30 32.45 5.49
C ALA A 541 -24.80 31.96 4.12
N GLY A 542 -25.15 30.68 4.04
CA GLY A 542 -25.60 30.03 2.81
C GLY A 542 -24.48 29.52 1.89
N THR A 543 -23.20 29.75 2.23
CA THR A 543 -22.06 29.16 1.50
C THR A 543 -22.09 27.63 1.55
N TRP A 544 -22.52 27.05 2.68
CA TRP A 544 -22.82 25.62 2.78
C TRP A 544 -24.23 25.34 2.22
N PRO A 545 -24.40 24.40 1.27
CA PRO A 545 -25.69 24.16 0.62
C PRO A 545 -26.79 23.77 1.62
N ARG A 546 -27.96 24.42 1.49
CA ARG A 546 -29.13 24.15 2.34
C ARG A 546 -29.63 22.72 2.15
N GLY A 547 -29.95 22.05 3.26
CA GLY A 547 -30.43 20.66 3.27
C GLY A 547 -29.35 19.62 3.57
N ASN A 548 -28.07 20.01 3.54
CA ASN A 548 -26.96 19.15 3.95
C ASN A 548 -26.86 19.00 5.47
N ALA A 549 -26.12 17.98 5.90
CA ALA A 549 -25.74 17.78 7.30
C ALA A 549 -24.92 18.99 7.82
N ALA A 550 -24.76 19.06 9.15
CA ALA A 550 -23.90 20.07 9.76
C ALA A 550 -22.47 19.97 9.19
N ALA A 551 -21.77 21.10 9.14
CA ALA A 551 -20.41 21.20 8.62
C ALA A 551 -19.50 22.00 9.55
N CYS A 552 -18.20 21.84 9.32
CA CYS A 552 -17.14 22.64 9.88
C CYS A 552 -16.40 23.40 8.77
N CYS A 553 -15.76 24.50 9.13
CA CYS A 553 -14.79 25.17 8.30
C CYS A 553 -13.39 24.83 8.82
N ARG A 554 -12.50 24.41 7.90
CA ARG A 554 -11.06 24.29 8.13
C ARG A 554 -10.36 25.47 7.47
N PHE A 555 -9.76 26.32 8.28
CA PHE A 555 -8.94 27.44 7.83
C PHE A 555 -7.46 27.09 8.01
N VAL A 556 -6.73 26.96 6.89
CA VAL A 556 -5.32 26.56 6.89
C VAL A 556 -4.45 27.76 6.54
N PHE A 557 -3.56 28.15 7.45
CA PHE A 557 -2.82 29.40 7.34
C PHE A 557 -1.44 29.33 7.98
N ARG A 558 -0.56 30.24 7.57
CA ARG A 558 0.76 30.45 8.16
C ARG A 558 0.94 31.95 8.45
N PRO A 559 1.19 32.35 9.71
CA PRO A 559 1.58 33.71 10.03
C PRO A 559 2.91 34.09 9.34
N ILE A 560 2.97 35.25 8.68
CA ILE A 560 4.19 35.77 8.05
C ILE A 560 4.74 36.95 8.87
N VAL A 561 3.88 37.92 9.18
CA VAL A 561 4.22 39.06 10.05
C VAL A 561 3.08 39.27 11.03
N ARG A 562 3.38 39.16 12.33
CA ARG A 562 2.45 39.51 13.41
C ARG A 562 2.46 41.02 13.64
N ARG A 563 1.32 41.56 14.06
CA ARG A 563 1.30 42.93 14.59
C ARG A 563 1.83 42.90 16.02
N GLU A 564 2.79 43.77 16.32
CA GLU A 564 3.18 44.00 17.70
C GLU A 564 1.98 44.53 18.46
N VAL A 565 1.55 43.79 19.48
CA VAL A 565 0.64 44.33 20.48
C VAL A 565 1.47 45.37 21.24
N ARG A 566 1.27 46.65 20.93
CA ARG A 566 1.74 47.71 21.82
C ARG A 566 1.03 47.53 23.15
N SER A 567 1.73 46.90 24.09
CA SER A 567 1.43 46.96 25.50
C SER A 567 1.68 48.40 25.92
N ASP A 568 0.66 49.25 25.82
CA ASP A 568 0.65 50.52 26.53
C ASP A 568 0.64 50.19 28.03
N ARG A 569 1.84 50.19 28.63
CA ARG A 569 2.04 50.20 30.09
C ARG A 569 2.17 51.63 30.57
#